data_AF-A0A8J4R5T0-F1
#
_entry.id   AF-A0A8J4R5T0-F1
#
_cell.length_a   1.000
_cell.length_b   1.000
_cell.length_c   1.000
_cell.angle_alpha   90.00
_cell.angle_beta   90.00
_cell.angle_gamma   90.00
#
_symmetry.space_group_name_H-M   'P 1'
#
loop_
_entity.id
_entity.type
_entity.pdbx_description
1 polymer ?
#
loop_
_entity_poly.entity_id
_entity_poly.type
_entity_poly.pdbx_seq_one_letter_code
_entity_poly.pdbx_strand_id
1 'polypeptide(L)'
;MKTSRRASFYSSSSTTVTYTFHNDHSTPPPKPNSTEIPIQFSPKTPQLRSESNSATKIQAAYRAHMIRTLYKKISAVSSEADHLERLIQRQETVDAIRSNEREKLRMNEALMGLLLRLDSVPGVDPTVREARRKVSHRIVALQEILDAVSEAKTVYDDDDCYEYGDFLVGPDLLCSEGPRCTKVCTRIHSHSHI
;
A
#
# COMPACT_ATOMS: atom_id res chain seq x y z
N MET A 1 -34.46 -1.09 -9.18
CA MET A 1 -33.44 -1.59 -8.23
C MET A 1 -32.56 -0.43 -7.80
N LYS A 2 -32.77 0.10 -6.59
CA LYS A 2 -32.00 1.21 -6.00
C LYS A 2 -32.08 1.10 -4.48
N THR A 3 -30.94 1.26 -3.80
CA THR A 3 -30.69 1.78 -2.42
C THR A 3 -29.28 1.32 -2.00
N SER A 4 -28.26 2.18 -2.03
CA SER A 4 -27.84 3.12 -0.98
C SER A 4 -27.69 2.49 0.41
N ARG A 5 -26.45 2.18 0.81
CA ARG A 5 -26.09 1.82 2.20
C ARG A 5 -25.42 3.04 2.85
N ARG A 6 -26.17 3.74 3.70
CA ARG A 6 -25.68 4.81 4.57
C ARG A 6 -25.42 4.20 5.95
N ALA A 7 -24.21 4.33 6.47
CA ALA A 7 -23.85 3.89 7.81
C ALA A 7 -24.60 4.75 8.84
N SER A 8 -25.30 4.10 9.77
CA SER A 8 -25.99 4.70 10.90
C SER A 8 -25.33 4.22 12.19
N PHE A 9 -24.72 5.16 12.91
CA PHE A 9 -24.20 4.95 14.27
C PHE A 9 -25.37 4.65 15.21
N TYR A 10 -25.34 3.49 15.88
CA TYR A 10 -26.27 3.20 16.98
C TYR A 10 -25.63 3.57 18.32
N SER A 11 -26.25 4.54 18.98
CA SER A 11 -26.00 4.94 20.36
C SER A 11 -26.85 4.05 21.27
N SER A 12 -26.21 3.17 22.04
CA SER A 12 -26.92 2.28 22.97
C SER A 12 -27.29 3.03 24.25
N SER A 13 -28.56 3.43 24.37
CA SER A 13 -29.14 3.89 25.63
C SER A 13 -29.60 2.67 26.43
N SER A 14 -28.97 2.41 27.57
CA SER A 14 -29.38 1.33 28.49
C SER A 14 -30.58 1.78 29.31
N THR A 15 -31.74 1.15 29.10
CA THR A 15 -32.96 1.40 29.86
C THR A 15 -32.96 0.57 31.14
N THR A 16 -32.91 1.21 32.31
CA THR A 16 -33.13 0.55 33.61
C THR A 16 -34.62 0.49 33.91
N VAL A 17 -35.18 -0.71 34.07
CA VAL A 17 -36.56 -0.93 34.53
C VAL A 17 -36.56 -1.00 36.05
N THR A 18 -37.37 -0.15 36.69
CA THR A 18 -37.53 -0.11 38.15
C THR A 18 -38.71 -1.00 38.54
N TYR A 19 -38.45 -2.10 39.27
CA TYR A 19 -39.49 -2.92 39.90
C TYR A 19 -39.61 -2.54 41.38
N THR A 20 -40.76 -2.01 41.79
CA THR A 20 -41.10 -1.76 43.19
C THR A 20 -41.86 -2.95 43.77
N PHE A 21 -41.31 -3.52 44.85
CA PHE A 21 -41.85 -4.66 45.59
C PHE A 21 -42.96 -4.24 46.56
N HIS A 22 -43.96 -5.11 46.72
CA HIS A 22 -44.74 -5.24 47.95
C HIS A 22 -44.69 -6.71 48.37
N ASN A 23 -44.29 -6.99 49.60
CA ASN A 23 -44.54 -8.30 50.21
C ASN A 23 -44.69 -8.13 51.73
N ASP A 24 -45.88 -8.47 52.23
CA ASP A 24 -46.26 -8.49 53.64
C ASP A 24 -45.72 -9.74 54.34
N HIS A 25 -45.27 -9.54 55.59
CA HIS A 25 -45.10 -10.49 56.70
C HIS A 25 -44.73 -11.96 56.42
N SER A 26 -43.52 -12.39 56.84
CA SER A 26 -43.31 -13.46 57.85
C SER A 26 -41.81 -13.84 58.01
N THR A 27 -41.31 -13.74 59.25
CA THR A 27 -40.20 -14.46 59.91
C THR A 27 -38.75 -14.38 59.36
N PRO A 28 -37.72 -14.05 60.19
CA PRO A 28 -36.33 -13.96 59.75
C PRO A 28 -35.56 -15.30 59.90
N PRO A 29 -34.82 -15.78 58.87
CA PRO A 29 -33.72 -16.73 59.06
C PRO A 29 -32.39 -16.00 59.36
N PRO A 30 -31.45 -16.63 60.09
CA PRO A 30 -30.26 -15.96 60.63
C PRO A 30 -29.23 -15.62 59.55
N LYS A 31 -28.62 -14.44 59.68
CA LYS A 31 -27.53 -13.94 58.83
C LYS A 31 -26.25 -14.76 59.06
N PRO A 32 -25.56 -15.27 58.02
CA PRO A 32 -24.16 -15.61 58.16
C PRO A 32 -23.35 -14.31 58.18
N ASN A 33 -22.66 -14.09 59.30
CA ASN A 33 -21.71 -13.01 59.50
C ASN A 33 -20.57 -13.14 58.48
N SER A 34 -20.66 -12.40 57.37
CA SER A 34 -19.50 -12.13 56.53
C SER A 34 -18.73 -10.99 57.18
N THR A 35 -17.70 -11.35 57.93
CA THR A 35 -16.71 -10.41 58.45
C THR A 35 -15.95 -9.84 57.27
N GLU A 36 -16.40 -8.70 56.76
CA GLU A 36 -15.63 -7.90 55.80
C GLU A 36 -14.38 -7.42 56.56
N ILE A 37 -13.26 -8.09 56.32
CA ILE A 37 -11.95 -7.66 56.82
C ILE A 37 -11.65 -6.34 56.12
N PRO A 38 -11.54 -5.21 56.84
CA PRO A 38 -11.15 -3.96 56.21
C PRO A 38 -9.71 -4.12 55.78
N ILE A 39 -9.47 -4.29 54.48
CA ILE A 39 -8.14 -4.11 53.90
C ILE A 39 -7.88 -2.61 53.99
N GLN A 40 -7.36 -2.16 55.14
CA GLN A 40 -6.74 -0.85 55.24
C GLN A 40 -5.59 -0.84 54.23
N PHE A 41 -5.81 -0.19 53.09
CA PHE A 41 -4.74 0.21 52.18
C PHE A 41 -3.86 1.23 52.91
N SER A 42 -2.94 0.72 53.71
CA SER A 42 -1.83 1.50 54.25
C SER A 42 -1.04 2.04 53.06
N PRO A 43 -0.71 3.34 52.99
CA PRO A 43 0.00 3.94 51.87
C PRO A 43 1.48 3.50 51.90
N LYS A 44 1.76 2.25 51.52
CA LYS A 44 3.11 1.75 51.20
C LYS A 44 3.55 2.40 49.88
N THR A 45 3.92 3.66 49.98
CA THR A 45 4.23 4.60 48.89
C THR A 45 5.62 4.45 48.23
N PRO A 46 6.60 3.66 48.71
CA PRO A 46 7.85 3.42 47.97
C PRO A 46 7.78 2.25 46.97
N GLN A 47 7.11 1.15 47.32
CA GLN A 47 7.14 -0.07 46.50
C GLN A 47 6.36 0.07 45.20
N LEU A 48 5.13 0.60 45.24
CA LEU A 48 4.34 0.84 44.03
C LEU A 48 5.04 1.78 43.03
N ARG A 49 5.74 2.80 43.54
CA ARG A 49 6.49 3.76 42.70
C ARG A 49 7.74 3.14 42.07
N SER A 50 8.40 2.22 42.77
CA SER A 50 9.57 1.49 42.25
C SER A 50 9.15 0.49 41.17
N GLU A 51 8.04 -0.22 41.38
CA GLU A 51 7.45 -1.15 40.40
C GLU A 51 6.92 -0.44 39.16
N SER A 52 6.29 0.73 39.29
CA SER A 52 5.87 1.54 38.13
C SER A 52 7.06 1.99 37.29
N ASN A 53 8.19 2.33 37.93
CA ASN A 53 9.40 2.75 37.25
C ASN A 53 10.11 1.59 36.52
N SER A 54 10.19 0.41 37.13
CA SER A 54 10.76 -0.77 36.48
C SER A 54 9.89 -1.24 35.31
N ALA A 55 8.56 -1.30 35.49
CA ALA A 55 7.61 -1.64 34.43
C ALA A 55 7.73 -0.69 33.23
N THR A 56 7.80 0.62 33.49
CA THR A 56 7.96 1.63 32.43
C THR A 56 9.26 1.43 31.64
N LYS A 57 10.38 1.13 32.33
CA LYS A 57 11.67 0.84 31.67
C LYS A 57 11.59 -0.41 30.78
N ILE A 58 10.99 -1.49 31.28
CA ILE A 58 10.82 -2.74 30.52
C ILE A 58 9.96 -2.48 29.28
N GLN A 59 8.83 -1.80 29.43
CA GLN A 59 7.93 -1.48 28.33
C GLN A 59 8.59 -0.57 27.29
N ALA A 60 9.32 0.46 27.72
CA ALA A 60 10.05 1.36 26.83
C ALA A 60 11.13 0.60 26.04
N ALA A 61 11.91 -0.26 26.70
CA ALA A 61 12.92 -1.09 26.06
C ALA A 61 12.30 -2.04 25.02
N TYR A 62 11.18 -2.68 25.36
CA TYR A 62 10.44 -3.56 24.46
C TYR A 62 9.91 -2.81 23.23
N ARG A 63 9.26 -1.65 23.42
CA ARG A 63 8.78 -0.80 22.31
C ARG A 63 9.93 -0.41 21.39
N ALA A 64 11.05 0.03 21.94
CA ALA A 64 12.22 0.40 21.16
C ALA A 64 12.82 -0.80 20.41
N HIS A 65 12.90 -1.98 21.03
CA HIS A 65 13.34 -3.21 20.39
C HIS A 65 12.44 -3.60 19.21
N MET A 66 11.12 -3.53 19.40
CA MET A 66 10.14 -3.81 18.36
C MET A 66 10.31 -2.85 17.18
N ILE A 67 10.39 -1.54 17.43
CA ILE A 67 10.60 -0.53 16.38
C ILE A 67 11.89 -0.81 15.59
N ARG A 68 13.03 -1.04 16.28
CA ARG A 68 14.30 -1.37 15.62
C ARG A 68 14.20 -2.62 14.74
N THR A 69 13.47 -3.63 15.20
CA THR A 69 13.27 -4.87 14.45
C THR A 69 12.47 -4.63 13.17
N LEU A 70 11.40 -3.82 13.25
CA LEU A 70 10.60 -3.44 12.08
C LEU A 70 11.42 -2.62 11.08
N TYR A 71 12.18 -1.63 11.57
CA TYR A 71 13.06 -0.83 10.72
C TYR A 71 14.14 -1.66 10.03
N LYS A 72 14.72 -2.67 10.69
CA LYS A 72 15.65 -3.59 10.04
C LYS A 72 15.01 -4.32 8.85
N LYS A 73 13.75 -4.78 8.99
CA LYS A 73 13.01 -5.42 7.90
C LYS A 73 12.79 -4.45 6.73
N ILE A 74 12.33 -3.23 7.03
CA ILE A 74 12.13 -2.19 6.01
C ILE A 74 13.45 -1.84 5.32
N SER A 75 14.54 -1.69 6.08
CA SER A 75 15.85 -1.39 5.54
C SER A 75 16.39 -2.50 4.63
N ALA A 76 16.15 -3.76 4.97
CA ALA A 76 16.52 -4.89 4.11
C ALA A 76 15.80 -4.80 2.77
N VAL A 77 14.47 -4.62 2.77
CA VAL A 77 13.68 -4.43 1.55
C VAL A 77 14.15 -3.21 0.76
N SER A 78 14.45 -2.10 1.43
CA SER A 78 14.97 -0.89 0.78
C SER A 78 16.31 -1.16 0.08
N SER A 79 17.21 -1.91 0.70
CA SER A 79 18.51 -2.25 0.11
C SER A 79 18.40 -3.21 -1.08
N GLU A 80 17.42 -4.12 -1.05
CA GLU A 80 17.09 -4.98 -2.20
C GLU A 80 16.51 -4.14 -3.35
N ALA A 81 15.66 -3.15 -3.06
CA ALA A 81 15.19 -2.20 -4.06
C ALA A 81 16.35 -1.35 -4.63
N ASP A 82 17.35 -0.95 -3.82
CA ASP A 82 18.58 -0.28 -4.31
C ASP A 82 19.38 -1.16 -5.25
N HIS A 83 19.38 -2.48 -5.01
CA HIS A 83 20.03 -3.42 -5.92
C HIS A 83 19.28 -3.52 -7.24
N LEU A 84 17.95 -3.68 -7.21
CA LEU A 84 17.13 -3.74 -8.43
C LEU A 84 17.20 -2.44 -9.25
N GLU A 85 17.19 -1.28 -8.60
CA GLU A 85 17.38 0.01 -9.29
C GLU A 85 18.71 0.03 -10.07
N ARG A 86 19.80 -0.38 -9.42
CA ARG A 86 21.12 -0.44 -10.07
C ARG A 86 21.18 -1.46 -11.21
N LEU A 87 20.37 -2.52 -11.17
CA LEU A 87 20.24 -3.44 -12.29
C LEU A 87 19.46 -2.81 -13.44
N ILE A 88 18.32 -2.19 -13.16
CA ILE A 88 17.48 -1.52 -14.17
C ILE A 88 18.26 -0.41 -14.88
N GLN A 89 19.16 0.29 -14.19
CA GLN A 89 20.00 1.33 -14.79
C GLN A 89 21.12 0.79 -15.70
N ARG A 90 21.42 -0.51 -15.70
CA ARG A 90 22.44 -1.09 -16.59
C ARG A 90 21.88 -1.28 -17.99
N GLN A 91 22.64 -0.84 -18.98
CA GLN A 91 22.24 -0.94 -20.38
C GLN A 91 21.95 -2.40 -20.80
N GLU A 92 22.78 -3.35 -20.37
CA GLU A 92 22.56 -4.78 -20.63
C GLU A 92 21.17 -5.26 -20.16
N THR A 93 20.71 -4.78 -19.01
CA THR A 93 19.41 -5.13 -18.45
C THR A 93 18.28 -4.45 -19.23
N VAL A 94 18.46 -3.17 -19.59
CA VAL A 94 17.52 -2.43 -20.45
C VAL A 94 17.33 -3.13 -21.81
N ASP A 95 18.43 -3.55 -22.44
CA ASP A 95 18.39 -4.25 -23.73
C ASP A 95 17.74 -5.63 -23.59
N ALA A 96 17.99 -6.35 -22.49
CA ALA A 96 17.35 -7.64 -22.20
C ALA A 96 15.84 -7.50 -21.97
N ILE A 97 15.40 -6.46 -21.25
CA ILE A 97 13.97 -6.17 -21.02
C ILE A 97 13.28 -5.81 -22.34
N ARG A 98 13.91 -5.00 -23.20
CA ARG A 98 13.36 -4.66 -24.51
C ARG A 98 13.30 -5.87 -25.43
N SER A 99 14.29 -6.75 -25.40
CA SER A 99 14.30 -7.92 -26.30
C SER A 99 13.40 -9.06 -25.82
N ASN A 100 13.19 -9.23 -24.52
CA ASN A 100 12.52 -10.39 -23.94
C ASN A 100 11.53 -10.04 -22.82
N GLU A 101 10.24 -10.23 -23.08
CA GLU A 101 9.16 -10.02 -22.09
C GLU A 101 9.32 -10.88 -20.83
N ARG A 102 9.97 -12.05 -20.92
CA ARG A 102 10.24 -12.87 -19.73
C ARG A 102 11.19 -12.19 -18.76
N GLU A 103 12.14 -11.39 -19.25
CA GLU A 103 13.06 -10.65 -18.40
C GLU A 103 12.34 -9.50 -17.68
N LYS A 104 11.45 -8.81 -18.40
CA LYS A 104 10.52 -7.83 -17.79
C LYS A 104 9.71 -8.47 -16.67
N LEU A 105 9.07 -9.61 -16.94
CA LEU A 105 8.25 -10.31 -15.95
C LEU A 105 9.07 -10.71 -14.72
N ARG A 106 10.28 -11.24 -14.90
CA ARG A 106 11.18 -11.60 -13.79
C ARG A 106 11.48 -10.41 -12.88
N MET A 107 11.77 -9.25 -13.46
CA MET A 107 12.06 -8.03 -12.71
C MET A 107 10.81 -7.50 -12.00
N ASN A 108 9.64 -7.56 -12.65
CA ASN A 108 8.38 -7.17 -12.04
C ASN A 108 7.98 -8.09 -10.88
N GLU A 109 8.16 -9.40 -11.01
CA GLU A 109 7.95 -10.36 -9.92
C GLU A 109 8.87 -10.08 -8.73
N ALA A 110 10.14 -9.75 -8.98
CA ALA A 110 11.06 -9.37 -7.92
C ALA A 110 10.59 -8.11 -7.18
N LEU A 111 10.19 -7.06 -7.90
CA LEU A 111 9.66 -5.81 -7.31
C LEU A 111 8.35 -6.06 -6.53
N MET A 112 7.44 -6.87 -7.09
CA MET A 112 6.20 -7.26 -6.39
C MET A 112 6.49 -8.08 -5.13
N GLY A 113 7.46 -8.98 -5.18
CA GLY A 113 7.93 -9.73 -4.02
C GLY A 113 8.43 -8.82 -2.90
N LEU A 114 9.12 -7.72 -3.23
CA LEU A 114 9.53 -6.71 -2.26
C LEU A 114 8.33 -5.98 -1.63
N LEU A 115 7.32 -5.61 -2.42
CA LEU A 115 6.09 -5.00 -1.90
C LEU A 115 5.36 -5.93 -0.93
N LEU A 116 5.18 -7.20 -1.28
CA LEU A 116 4.53 -8.18 -0.41
C LEU A 116 5.29 -8.36 0.92
N ARG A 117 6.62 -8.44 0.85
CA ARG A 117 7.47 -8.50 2.06
C ARG A 117 7.34 -7.23 2.89
N LEU A 118 7.24 -6.07 2.25
CA LEU A 118 7.08 -4.78 2.92
C LEU A 118 5.70 -4.64 3.60
N ASP A 119 4.64 -5.12 2.94
CA ASP A 119 3.26 -5.07 3.44
C ASP A 119 3.05 -5.99 4.65
N SER A 120 3.84 -7.06 4.74
CA SER A 120 3.85 -7.91 5.94
C SER A 120 4.33 -7.20 7.20
N VAL A 121 4.93 -6.00 7.09
CA VAL A 121 5.47 -5.25 8.23
C VAL A 121 4.34 -4.46 8.94
N PRO A 122 4.06 -4.76 10.22
CA PRO A 122 3.03 -4.06 10.98
C PRO A 122 3.33 -2.56 11.10
N GLY A 123 2.33 -1.72 10.82
CA GLY A 123 2.42 -0.25 10.86
C GLY A 123 1.90 0.36 12.16
N VAL A 124 2.19 -0.26 13.30
CA VAL A 124 1.67 0.16 14.63
C VAL A 124 2.25 1.51 15.05
N ASP A 125 3.50 1.78 14.70
CA ASP A 125 4.18 3.04 14.99
C ASP A 125 4.13 3.98 13.77
N PRO A 126 3.82 5.29 13.96
CA PRO A 126 3.70 6.24 12.85
C PRO A 126 5.00 6.39 12.05
N THR A 127 6.16 6.29 12.69
CA THR A 127 7.45 6.43 12.01
C THR A 127 7.75 5.22 11.13
N VAL A 128 7.45 4.01 11.61
CA VAL A 128 7.54 2.76 10.84
C VAL A 128 6.59 2.81 9.64
N ARG A 129 5.37 3.32 9.84
CA ARG A 129 4.38 3.47 8.77
C ARG A 129 4.87 4.41 7.67
N GLU A 130 5.49 5.53 8.03
CA GLU A 130 6.03 6.48 7.05
C GLU A 130 7.24 5.89 6.29
N ALA A 131 8.14 5.21 6.99
CA ALA A 131 9.25 4.51 6.35
C ALA A 131 8.76 3.45 5.35
N ARG A 132 7.74 2.67 5.73
CA ARG A 132 7.10 1.69 4.84
C ARG A 132 6.51 2.38 3.61
N ARG A 133 5.80 3.49 3.79
CA ARG A 133 5.21 4.26 2.69
C ARG A 133 6.26 4.74 1.71
N LYS A 134 7.37 5.29 2.21
CA LYS A 134 8.46 5.80 1.37
C LYS A 134 9.07 4.69 0.50
N VAL A 135 9.33 3.51 1.09
CA VAL A 135 9.89 2.37 0.35
C VAL A 135 8.87 1.83 -0.67
N SER A 136 7.59 1.76 -0.31
CA SER A 136 6.52 1.34 -1.22
C SER A 136 6.44 2.25 -2.44
N HIS A 137 6.36 3.57 -2.26
CA HIS A 137 6.35 4.52 -3.37
C HIS A 137 7.57 4.39 -4.27
N ARG A 138 8.74 4.14 -3.67
CA ARG A 138 9.97 3.94 -4.45
C ARG A 138 9.92 2.66 -5.29
N ILE A 139 9.41 1.55 -4.73
CA ILE A 139 9.28 0.32 -5.50
C ILE A 139 8.28 0.51 -6.66
N VAL A 140 7.16 1.19 -6.42
CA VAL A 140 6.18 1.51 -7.49
C VAL A 140 6.82 2.37 -8.59
N ALA A 141 7.60 3.39 -8.22
CA ALA A 141 8.31 4.20 -9.21
C ALA A 141 9.29 3.36 -10.06
N LEU A 142 9.95 2.34 -9.47
CA LEU A 142 10.80 1.42 -10.25
C LEU A 142 9.98 0.55 -11.22
N GLN A 143 8.75 0.16 -10.84
CA GLN A 143 7.84 -0.56 -11.72
C GLN A 143 7.42 0.34 -12.90
N GLU A 144 7.07 1.59 -12.65
CA GLU A 144 6.73 2.57 -13.70
C GLU A 144 7.88 2.77 -14.70
N ILE A 145 9.12 2.88 -14.20
CA ILE A 145 10.32 2.98 -15.06
C ILE A 145 10.47 1.73 -15.92
N LEU A 146 10.30 0.55 -15.32
CA LEU A 146 10.43 -0.73 -16.03
C LEU A 146 9.38 -0.87 -17.14
N ASP A 147 8.14 -0.46 -16.87
CA ASP A 147 7.06 -0.47 -17.86
C ASP A 147 7.33 0.53 -18.99
N ALA A 148 7.81 1.74 -18.69
CA ALA A 148 8.19 2.72 -19.71
C ALA A 148 9.36 2.23 -20.59
N VAL A 149 10.34 1.52 -20.03
CA VAL A 149 11.46 0.93 -20.79
C VAL A 149 10.97 -0.11 -21.79
N SER A 150 9.96 -0.89 -21.42
CA SER A 150 9.33 -1.91 -22.26
C SER A 150 8.47 -1.29 -23.37
N GLU A 151 7.67 -0.27 -23.05
CA GLU A 151 6.79 0.40 -24.02
C GLU A 151 7.57 1.22 -25.07
N ALA A 152 8.77 1.71 -24.75
CA ALA A 152 9.63 2.40 -25.71
C ALA A 152 10.00 1.55 -26.95
N LYS A 153 9.78 0.23 -26.91
CA LYS A 153 9.96 -0.67 -28.05
C LYS A 153 8.87 -0.52 -29.13
N THR A 154 7.63 -0.23 -28.76
CA THR A 154 6.49 -0.34 -29.68
C THR A 154 6.31 0.87 -30.60
N VAL A 155 7.02 1.97 -30.37
CA VAL A 155 6.86 3.23 -31.14
C VAL A 155 7.70 3.25 -32.44
N TYR A 156 8.64 2.31 -32.62
CA TYR A 156 9.55 2.29 -33.78
C TYR A 156 9.40 1.08 -34.70
N ASP A 157 8.53 0.11 -34.36
CA ASP A 157 8.33 -1.13 -35.13
C ASP A 157 6.86 -1.35 -35.55
N ASP A 158 5.96 -0.37 -35.38
CA ASP A 158 4.55 -0.48 -35.79
C ASP A 158 4.26 0.47 -36.97
N ASP A 159 4.86 0.15 -38.12
CA ASP A 159 4.38 0.54 -39.46
C ASP A 159 3.58 -0.64 -40.05
N ASP A 160 2.79 -1.31 -39.22
CA ASP A 160 1.86 -2.36 -39.66
C ASP A 160 0.63 -1.73 -40.29
N CYS A 161 0.67 -1.70 -41.61
CA CYS A 161 -0.43 -1.42 -42.51
C CYS A 161 -1.64 -2.32 -42.17
N TYR A 162 -2.77 -1.72 -41.78
CA TYR A 162 -4.04 -2.44 -41.81
C TYR A 162 -4.45 -2.67 -43.28
N GLU A 163 -4.10 -3.82 -43.83
CA GLU A 163 -4.66 -4.33 -45.08
C GLU A 163 -6.11 -4.78 -44.82
N TYR A 164 -7.09 -3.96 -45.21
CA TYR A 164 -8.49 -4.38 -45.23
C TYR A 164 -8.71 -5.27 -46.46
N GLY A 165 -8.83 -6.57 -46.23
CA GLY A 165 -9.25 -7.54 -47.23
C GLY A 165 -10.65 -7.23 -47.77
N ASP A 166 -10.68 -6.83 -49.04
CA ASP A 166 -11.62 -7.16 -50.10
C ASP A 166 -13.05 -7.63 -49.69
N PHE A 167 -14.03 -6.71 -49.82
CA PHE A 167 -15.41 -7.06 -50.16
C PHE A 167 -15.87 -6.13 -51.30
N LEU A 168 -15.73 -6.62 -52.54
CA LEU A 168 -16.18 -5.96 -53.76
C LEU A 168 -17.70 -5.68 -53.74
N VAL A 169 -18.12 -4.41 -53.77
CA VAL A 169 -19.34 -3.97 -54.51
C VAL A 169 -19.19 -2.51 -54.99
N GLY A 170 -19.08 -2.33 -56.31
CA GLY A 170 -19.66 -1.20 -57.06
C GLY A 170 -18.82 0.08 -57.28
N PRO A 171 -18.64 0.55 -58.54
CA PRO A 171 -18.15 1.90 -58.82
C PRO A 171 -19.34 2.85 -58.84
N ASP A 172 -19.35 3.82 -57.93
CA ASP A 172 -19.96 5.15 -58.07
C ASP A 172 -20.08 5.75 -56.67
N LEU A 173 -19.39 6.85 -56.41
CA LEU A 173 -19.99 8.09 -55.90
C LEU A 173 -18.90 9.12 -55.58
N LEU A 174 -19.10 10.31 -56.16
CA LEU A 174 -18.47 11.57 -55.79
C LEU A 174 -18.58 11.84 -54.28
N CYS A 175 -17.52 12.42 -53.69
CA CYS A 175 -17.65 13.42 -52.62
C CYS A 175 -16.45 14.39 -52.65
N SER A 176 -16.72 15.55 -53.25
CA SER A 176 -16.46 16.92 -52.78
C SER A 176 -15.38 17.19 -51.71
N GLU A 177 -14.52 18.14 -52.09
CA GLU A 177 -14.10 19.34 -51.33
C GLU A 177 -13.41 19.22 -49.96
N GLY A 178 -12.11 19.57 -49.95
CA GLY A 178 -11.64 20.70 -49.14
C GLY A 178 -10.93 20.42 -47.79
N PRO A 179 -10.26 21.43 -47.19
CA PRO A 179 -8.79 21.43 -47.09
C PRO A 179 -8.23 21.72 -45.69
N ARG A 180 -7.00 21.25 -45.43
CA ARG A 180 -5.84 21.97 -44.80
C ARG A 180 -4.91 21.02 -44.05
N CYS A 181 -3.64 20.96 -44.47
CA CYS A 181 -2.51 21.07 -43.54
C CYS A 181 -1.22 21.33 -44.30
N THR A 182 -0.76 22.57 -44.21
CA THR A 182 0.55 23.05 -44.64
C THR A 182 1.64 22.32 -43.85
N LYS A 183 2.44 21.47 -44.53
CA LYS A 183 3.76 21.10 -44.01
C LYS A 183 4.83 21.71 -44.92
N VAL A 184 5.52 22.67 -44.33
CA VAL A 184 6.77 23.27 -44.82
C VAL A 184 7.79 22.13 -44.97
N CYS A 185 8.22 21.86 -46.20
CA CYS A 185 9.31 20.94 -46.50
C CYS A 185 10.64 21.71 -46.39
N THR A 186 11.31 21.65 -45.23
CA THR A 186 12.73 22.01 -45.15
C THR A 186 13.57 20.86 -45.69
N ARG A 187 13.99 21.02 -46.95
CA ARG A 187 15.02 20.25 -47.65
C ARG A 187 16.37 20.53 -47.00
N ILE A 188 16.95 19.58 -46.27
CA ILE A 188 18.39 19.60 -45.96
C ILE A 188 19.09 18.78 -47.04
N HIS A 189 19.70 19.49 -47.98
CA HIS A 189 20.71 18.96 -48.90
C HIS A 189 21.99 18.69 -48.11
N SER A 190 22.49 17.47 -48.18
CA SER A 190 23.90 17.19 -47.86
C SER A 190 24.45 16.26 -48.95
N HIS A 191 25.02 16.87 -49.99
CA HIS A 191 25.87 16.20 -50.94
C HIS A 191 27.11 17.06 -51.18
N SER A 192 28.27 16.42 -51.08
CA SER A 192 29.56 16.72 -51.71
C SER A 192 30.74 16.99 -50.77
N HIS A 193 31.68 16.04 -50.83
CA HIS A 193 33.12 16.18 -51.07
C HIS A 193 33.97 17.08 -50.16
N ILE A 194 35.01 16.46 -49.59
CA ILE A 194 36.40 16.54 -50.06
C ILE A 194 37.00 15.13 -50.01
#